data_AF-A0A662JC77-F1
#
_entry.id   AF-A0A662JC77-F1
#
_cell.length_a   1.000
_cell.length_b   1.000
_cell.length_c   1.000
_cell.angle_alpha   90.00
_cell.angle_beta   90.00
_cell.angle_gamma   90.00
#
_symmetry.space_group_name_H-M   'P 1'
#
loop_
_entity.id
_entity.type
_entity.pdbx_description
1 polymer ?
#
loop_
_entity_poly.entity_id
_entity_poly.type
_entity_poly.pdbx_seq_one_letter_code
_entity_poly.pdbx_strand_id
1 'polypeptide(L)'
;MKAQWTYIALVCLIITSSLLAYRMYIMEREMKMLREEIYKAKEDVSFLRSRISLVEERIVTINASISRALRRIDDIEAKMDIAYAELDFLMNTTNTLSEALSDVVMSLDILTSEVNYTIGLVSNMSIIIQGLIDHINELKADTNVIASWLKEVSSELNVIADILYGRTYITPKVIEMEPSKLVKEFTNENVGYQDLISDLKALSIAVYKAVRYSEDPTISPVIIEVKRIYCKSYGVSIPRYELKIIRTEDVQRTPTETLKLKKGDCDDYSILFMVAADYYLDNIKRQHAVVQLVYVGRTLTGKWYCHAISIGVIIRDQEVLWFLADPTWRGYFTYSVGNKDESYEVMLSCILNYMLQNSITAFVPQRVLTYDHISYPTSYKELHDVILGLVK
;
A
#
# COMPACT_ATOMS: atom_id res chain seq x y z
N MET A 1 56.67 -13.61 -189.61
CA MET A 1 56.69 -13.78 -188.14
C MET A 1 55.45 -13.12 -187.48
N LYS A 2 54.24 -13.41 -188.00
CA LYS A 2 52.98 -12.66 -187.73
C LYS A 2 51.82 -13.52 -187.16
N ALA A 3 52.03 -14.81 -186.89
CA ALA A 3 50.93 -15.73 -186.52
C ALA A 3 51.12 -16.49 -185.18
N GLN A 4 52.34 -16.56 -184.65
CA GLN A 4 52.60 -17.22 -183.35
C GLN A 4 52.23 -16.34 -182.15
N TRP A 5 52.38 -15.02 -182.26
CA TRP A 5 52.05 -14.07 -181.19
C TRP A 5 50.53 -13.95 -180.92
N THR A 6 49.69 -14.12 -181.94
CA THR A 6 48.22 -14.05 -181.79
C THR A 6 47.63 -15.28 -181.13
N TYR A 7 48.16 -16.48 -181.41
CA TYR A 7 47.71 -17.72 -180.75
C TYR A 7 48.10 -17.75 -179.27
N ILE A 8 49.33 -17.31 -178.95
CA ILE A 8 49.77 -17.13 -177.55
C ILE A 8 48.90 -16.08 -176.84
N ALA A 9 48.59 -14.95 -177.48
CA ALA A 9 47.72 -13.93 -176.91
C ALA A 9 46.30 -14.45 -176.62
N LEU A 10 45.71 -15.27 -177.50
CA LEU A 10 44.36 -15.83 -177.32
C LEU A 10 44.29 -16.87 -176.19
N VAL A 11 45.29 -17.76 -176.11
CA VAL A 11 45.39 -18.74 -175.01
C VAL A 11 45.66 -18.04 -173.68
N CYS A 12 46.51 -17.01 -173.67
CA CYS A 12 46.69 -16.14 -172.50
C CYS A 12 45.38 -15.45 -172.11
N LEU A 13 44.55 -14.99 -173.06
CA LEU A 13 43.26 -14.35 -172.79
C LEU A 13 42.23 -15.33 -172.20
N ILE A 14 42.19 -16.57 -172.69
CA ILE A 14 41.27 -17.59 -172.15
C ILE A 14 41.72 -18.02 -170.75
N ILE A 15 43.02 -18.21 -170.52
CA ILE A 15 43.55 -18.55 -169.19
C ILE A 15 43.33 -17.39 -168.22
N THR A 16 43.62 -16.14 -168.61
CA THR A 16 43.38 -14.97 -167.74
C THR A 16 41.90 -14.74 -167.49
N SER A 17 41.03 -14.93 -168.48
CA SER A 17 39.57 -14.82 -168.33
C SER A 17 39.01 -15.91 -167.41
N SER A 18 39.48 -17.14 -167.53
CA SER A 18 39.06 -18.26 -166.67
C SER A 18 39.55 -18.05 -165.24
N LEU A 19 40.78 -17.55 -165.07
CA LEU A 19 41.33 -17.20 -163.77
C LEU A 19 40.57 -16.02 -163.14
N LEU A 20 40.17 -15.03 -163.92
CA LEU A 20 39.36 -13.90 -163.47
C LEU A 20 37.98 -14.36 -163.00
N ALA A 21 37.32 -15.22 -163.78
CA ALA A 21 36.01 -15.78 -163.43
C ALA A 21 36.10 -16.65 -162.15
N TYR A 22 37.15 -17.45 -162.01
CA TYR A 22 37.39 -18.23 -160.79
C TYR A 22 37.68 -17.32 -159.57
N ARG A 23 38.45 -16.25 -159.75
CA ARG A 23 38.67 -15.25 -158.69
C ARG A 23 37.40 -14.50 -158.33
N MET A 24 36.57 -14.10 -159.30
CA MET A 24 35.26 -13.50 -159.05
C MET A 24 34.34 -14.47 -158.30
N TYR A 25 34.30 -15.73 -158.69
CA TYR A 25 33.51 -16.75 -158.01
C TYR A 25 33.97 -16.97 -156.55
N ILE A 26 35.28 -17.01 -156.30
CA ILE A 26 35.83 -17.05 -154.93
C ILE A 26 35.45 -15.78 -154.16
N MET A 27 35.62 -14.60 -154.76
CA MET A 27 35.28 -13.33 -154.12
C MET A 27 33.79 -13.24 -153.76
N GLU A 28 32.92 -13.72 -154.65
CA GLU A 28 31.48 -13.72 -154.42
C GLU A 28 31.10 -14.72 -153.32
N ARG A 29 31.75 -15.88 -153.26
CA ARG A 29 31.62 -16.85 -152.17
C ARG A 29 32.11 -16.27 -150.84
N GLU A 30 33.26 -15.61 -150.82
CA GLU A 30 33.84 -14.96 -149.63
C GLU A 30 32.95 -13.80 -149.16
N MET A 31 32.45 -12.96 -150.07
CA MET A 31 31.50 -11.88 -149.78
C MET A 31 30.19 -12.41 -149.19
N LYS A 32 29.72 -13.57 -149.66
CA LYS A 32 28.53 -14.20 -149.11
C LYS A 32 28.77 -14.72 -147.69
N MET A 33 29.91 -15.37 -147.43
CA MET A 33 30.29 -15.79 -146.08
C MET A 33 30.50 -14.59 -145.14
N LEU A 34 31.21 -13.55 -145.57
CA LEU A 34 31.39 -12.31 -144.82
C LEU A 34 30.05 -11.65 -144.50
N ARG A 35 29.10 -11.66 -145.44
CA ARG A 35 27.75 -11.12 -145.20
C ARG A 35 27.00 -11.95 -144.17
N GLU A 36 27.07 -13.28 -144.24
CA GLU A 36 26.50 -14.17 -143.23
C GLU A 36 27.14 -13.95 -141.84
N GLU A 37 28.46 -13.81 -141.77
CA GLU A 37 29.20 -13.49 -140.55
C GLU A 37 28.83 -12.10 -139.99
N ILE A 38 28.66 -11.09 -140.84
CA ILE A 38 28.20 -9.75 -140.43
C ILE A 38 26.77 -9.80 -139.91
N TYR A 39 25.87 -10.55 -140.55
CA TYR A 39 24.51 -10.72 -140.03
C TYR A 39 24.51 -11.38 -138.67
N LYS A 40 25.32 -12.43 -138.49
CA LYS A 40 25.48 -13.12 -137.21
C LYS A 40 26.08 -12.19 -136.13
N ALA A 41 27.12 -11.43 -136.48
CA ALA A 41 27.72 -10.45 -135.58
C ALA A 41 26.73 -9.33 -135.20
N LYS A 42 25.88 -8.88 -136.13
CA LYS A 42 24.82 -7.89 -135.85
C LYS A 42 23.75 -8.46 -134.92
N GLU A 43 23.38 -9.72 -135.12
CA GLU A 43 22.47 -10.44 -134.24
C GLU A 43 23.07 -10.57 -132.83
N ASP A 44 24.33 -11.00 -132.72
CA ASP A 44 25.08 -11.10 -131.46
C ASP A 44 25.16 -9.74 -130.75
N VAL A 45 25.45 -8.65 -131.46
CA VAL A 45 25.48 -7.29 -130.90
C VAL A 45 24.10 -6.86 -130.40
N SER A 46 23.03 -7.17 -131.14
CA SER A 46 21.66 -6.85 -130.71
C SER A 46 21.24 -7.65 -129.47
N PHE A 47 21.67 -8.91 -129.39
CA PHE A 47 21.46 -9.78 -128.25
C PHE A 47 22.25 -9.31 -127.03
N LEU A 48 23.52 -8.94 -127.21
CA LEU A 48 24.35 -8.36 -126.16
C LEU A 48 23.77 -7.04 -125.64
N ARG A 49 23.27 -6.17 -126.53
CA ARG A 49 22.62 -4.91 -126.13
C ARG A 49 21.36 -5.15 -125.28
N SER A 50 20.55 -6.14 -125.66
CA SER A 50 19.38 -6.55 -124.89
C SER A 50 19.78 -7.12 -123.52
N ARG A 51 20.85 -7.92 -123.45
CA ARG A 51 21.40 -8.42 -122.18
C ARG A 51 21.97 -7.31 -121.31
N ILE A 52 22.66 -6.32 -121.88
CA ILE A 52 23.18 -5.16 -121.14
C ILE A 52 22.02 -4.36 -120.55
N SER A 53 20.98 -4.07 -121.32
CA SER A 53 19.80 -3.35 -120.82
C SER A 53 19.11 -4.10 -119.68
N LEU A 54 18.98 -5.43 -119.77
CA LEU A 54 18.44 -6.26 -118.69
C LEU A 54 19.35 -6.24 -117.44
N VAL A 55 20.67 -6.22 -117.63
CA VAL A 55 21.63 -6.12 -116.52
C VAL A 55 21.53 -4.75 -115.84
N GLU A 56 21.40 -3.66 -116.61
CA GLU A 56 21.21 -2.31 -116.08
C GLU A 56 19.93 -2.22 -115.23
N GLU A 57 18.81 -2.75 -115.74
CA GLU A 57 17.53 -2.79 -115.01
C GLU A 57 17.66 -3.61 -113.70
N ARG A 58 18.36 -4.74 -113.75
CA ARG A 58 18.65 -5.55 -112.56
C ARG A 58 19.54 -4.81 -111.57
N ILE A 59 20.55 -4.08 -112.03
CA ILE A 59 21.42 -3.25 -111.17
C ILE A 59 20.59 -2.17 -110.46
N VAL A 60 19.70 -1.47 -111.18
CA VAL A 60 18.80 -0.47 -110.57
C VAL A 60 17.91 -1.10 -109.51
N THR A 61 17.32 -2.26 -109.79
CA THR A 61 16.46 -2.99 -108.85
C THR A 61 17.23 -3.49 -107.62
N ILE A 62 18.45 -3.97 -107.82
CA ILE A 62 19.35 -4.39 -106.74
C ILE A 62 19.70 -3.19 -105.88
N ASN A 63 20.11 -2.06 -106.47
CA ASN A 63 20.42 -0.84 -105.74
C ASN A 63 19.21 -0.36 -104.91
N ALA A 64 18.02 -0.33 -105.50
CA ALA A 64 16.80 0.04 -104.77
C ALA A 64 16.50 -0.94 -103.61
N SER A 65 16.83 -2.22 -103.76
CA SER A 65 16.67 -3.22 -102.70
C SER A 65 17.74 -3.08 -101.60
N ILE A 66 18.99 -2.78 -101.97
CA ILE A 66 20.08 -2.47 -101.03
C ILE A 66 19.73 -1.21 -100.23
N SER A 67 19.29 -0.13 -100.87
CA SER A 67 18.91 1.10 -100.16
C SER A 67 17.75 0.87 -99.19
N ARG A 68 16.77 0.01 -99.54
CA ARG A 68 15.70 -0.38 -98.61
C ARG A 68 16.21 -1.23 -97.45
N ALA A 69 17.15 -2.13 -97.70
CA ALA A 69 17.76 -2.95 -96.67
C ALA A 69 18.58 -2.09 -95.69
N LEU A 70 19.38 -1.13 -96.19
CA LEU A 70 20.11 -0.18 -95.35
C LEU A 70 19.17 0.63 -94.46
N ARG A 71 18.10 1.22 -95.01
CA ARG A 71 17.10 1.93 -94.19
C ARG A 71 16.44 1.05 -93.12
N ARG A 72 16.25 -0.26 -93.40
CA ARG A 72 15.73 -1.20 -92.41
C ARG A 72 16.76 -1.52 -91.33
N ILE A 73 18.04 -1.60 -91.68
CA ILE A 73 19.13 -1.76 -90.71
C ILE A 73 19.17 -0.52 -89.82
N ASP A 74 19.12 0.69 -90.38
CA ASP A 74 19.10 1.94 -89.61
C ASP A 74 17.89 1.99 -88.63
N ASP A 75 16.69 1.56 -89.08
CA ASP A 75 15.49 1.47 -88.22
C ASP A 75 15.62 0.41 -87.12
N ILE A 76 16.28 -0.72 -87.42
CA ILE A 76 16.56 -1.76 -86.43
C ILE A 76 17.57 -1.26 -85.40
N GLU A 77 18.63 -0.59 -85.82
CA GLU A 77 19.62 0.03 -84.91
C GLU A 77 18.95 1.03 -83.98
N ALA A 78 18.13 1.94 -84.53
CA ALA A 78 17.39 2.91 -83.73
C ALA A 78 16.44 2.24 -82.71
N LYS A 79 15.75 1.17 -83.10
CA LYS A 79 14.90 0.39 -82.19
C LYS A 79 15.71 -0.35 -81.13
N MET A 80 16.89 -0.84 -81.49
CA MET A 80 17.78 -1.54 -80.57
C MET A 80 18.33 -0.56 -79.52
N ASP A 81 18.69 0.66 -79.92
CA ASP A 81 19.11 1.73 -79.00
C ASP A 81 18.00 2.09 -78.01
N ILE A 82 16.75 2.21 -78.48
CA ILE A 82 15.58 2.44 -77.60
C ILE A 82 15.41 1.28 -76.62
N ALA A 83 15.48 0.03 -77.11
CA ALA A 83 15.34 -1.15 -76.25
C ALA A 83 16.44 -1.23 -75.19
N TYR A 84 17.69 -0.86 -75.53
CA TYR A 84 18.78 -0.77 -74.55
C TYR A 84 18.50 0.31 -73.50
N ALA A 85 18.03 1.49 -73.90
CA ALA A 85 17.68 2.54 -72.96
C ALA A 85 16.53 2.14 -72.01
N GLU A 86 15.51 1.43 -72.53
CA GLU A 86 14.42 0.88 -71.71
C GLU A 86 14.91 -0.20 -70.74
N LEU A 87 15.84 -1.06 -71.18
CA LEU A 87 16.45 -2.09 -70.34
C LEU A 87 17.25 -1.44 -69.19
N ASP A 88 18.06 -0.42 -69.48
CA ASP A 88 18.82 0.32 -68.48
C ASP A 88 17.89 1.02 -67.48
N PHE A 89 16.80 1.62 -67.95
CA PHE A 89 15.79 2.23 -67.09
C PHE A 89 15.12 1.20 -66.17
N LEU A 90 14.73 0.04 -66.71
CA LEU A 90 14.14 -1.06 -65.93
C LEU A 90 15.13 -1.61 -64.90
N MET A 91 16.40 -1.77 -65.27
CA MET A 91 17.45 -2.22 -64.35
C MET A 91 17.64 -1.22 -63.20
N ASN A 92 17.71 0.07 -63.51
CA ASN A 92 17.83 1.11 -62.50
C ASN A 92 16.60 1.13 -61.55
N THR A 93 15.39 1.05 -62.11
CA THR A 93 14.15 1.00 -61.32
C THR A 93 14.11 -0.23 -60.42
N THR A 94 14.56 -1.38 -60.92
CA THR A 94 14.63 -2.63 -60.16
C THR A 94 15.62 -2.51 -59.00
N ASN A 95 16.78 -1.88 -59.23
CA ASN A 95 17.76 -1.63 -58.18
C ASN A 95 17.20 -0.71 -57.09
N THR A 96 16.55 0.40 -57.46
CA THR A 96 15.92 1.31 -56.50
C THR A 96 14.82 0.61 -55.69
N LEU A 97 14.01 -0.24 -56.33
CA LEU A 97 12.99 -1.03 -55.62
C LEU A 97 13.62 -2.04 -54.66
N SER A 98 14.74 -2.67 -55.03
CA SER A 98 15.46 -3.58 -54.16
C SER A 98 16.03 -2.87 -52.92
N GLU A 99 16.56 -1.67 -53.09
CA GLU A 99 17.04 -0.83 -51.98
C GLU A 99 15.89 -0.44 -51.05
N ALA A 100 14.78 0.05 -51.60
CA ALA A 100 13.60 0.41 -50.83
C ALA A 100 13.01 -0.80 -50.07
N LEU A 101 13.02 -1.99 -50.68
CA LEU A 101 12.59 -3.23 -50.00
C LEU A 101 13.52 -3.58 -48.83
N SER A 102 14.84 -3.39 -48.99
CA SER A 102 15.81 -3.60 -47.91
C SER A 102 15.54 -2.67 -46.72
N ASP A 103 15.25 -1.40 -46.97
CA ASP A 103 14.92 -0.42 -45.91
C ASP A 103 13.62 -0.78 -45.17
N VAL A 104 12.62 -1.28 -45.90
CA VAL A 104 11.37 -1.75 -45.31
C VAL A 104 11.60 -2.97 -44.42
N VAL A 105 12.42 -3.94 -44.87
CA VAL A 105 12.78 -5.11 -44.05
C VAL A 105 13.49 -4.69 -42.77
N MET A 106 14.46 -3.78 -42.87
CA MET A 106 15.16 -3.26 -41.69
C MET A 106 14.20 -2.54 -40.72
N SER A 107 13.29 -1.74 -41.24
CA SER A 107 12.27 -1.05 -40.44
C SER A 107 11.33 -2.04 -39.73
N LEU A 108 10.99 -3.15 -40.40
CA LEU A 108 10.15 -4.22 -39.84
C LEU A 108 10.87 -4.96 -38.71
N ASP A 109 12.18 -5.21 -38.85
CA ASP A 109 13.00 -5.83 -37.81
C ASP A 109 13.06 -4.96 -36.55
N ILE A 110 13.27 -3.64 -36.73
CA ILE A 110 13.23 -2.67 -35.63
C ILE A 110 11.87 -2.69 -34.94
N LEU A 111 10.78 -2.60 -35.72
CA LEU A 111 9.43 -2.62 -35.17
C LEU A 111 9.14 -3.92 -34.39
N THR A 112 9.59 -5.07 -34.91
CA THR A 112 9.45 -6.36 -34.25
C THR A 112 10.18 -6.39 -32.91
N SER A 113 11.40 -5.83 -32.86
CA SER A 113 12.16 -5.69 -31.62
C SER A 113 11.44 -4.82 -30.59
N GLU A 114 10.93 -3.65 -30.99
CA GLU A 114 10.20 -2.73 -30.10
C GLU A 114 8.90 -3.33 -29.56
N VAL A 115 8.17 -4.08 -30.41
CA VAL A 115 6.97 -4.82 -29.98
C VAL A 115 7.33 -5.87 -28.94
N ASN A 116 8.38 -6.65 -29.16
CA ASN A 116 8.83 -7.66 -28.19
C ASN A 116 9.28 -7.05 -26.86
N TYR A 117 9.99 -5.91 -26.91
CA TYR A 117 10.36 -5.16 -25.72
C TYR A 117 9.12 -4.68 -24.94
N THR A 118 8.13 -4.13 -25.65
CA THR A 118 6.87 -3.68 -25.06
C THR A 118 6.09 -4.83 -24.42
N ILE A 119 6.03 -6.00 -25.07
CA ILE A 119 5.45 -7.22 -24.49
C ILE A 119 6.14 -7.58 -23.16
N GLY A 120 7.48 -7.48 -23.12
CA GLY A 120 8.25 -7.69 -21.90
C GLY A 120 7.88 -6.72 -20.78
N LEU A 121 7.75 -5.42 -21.10
CA LEU A 121 7.32 -4.40 -20.13
C LEU A 121 5.91 -4.69 -19.58
N VAL A 122 4.95 -5.03 -20.46
CA VAL A 122 3.58 -5.36 -20.05
C VAL A 122 3.55 -6.59 -19.14
N SER A 123 4.34 -7.62 -19.45
CA SER A 123 4.47 -8.81 -18.61
C SER A 123 4.99 -8.46 -17.21
N ASN A 124 6.06 -7.66 -17.12
CA ASN A 124 6.63 -7.21 -15.85
C ASN A 124 5.63 -6.38 -15.03
N MET A 125 4.90 -5.47 -15.69
CA MET A 125 3.84 -4.70 -15.04
C MET A 125 2.74 -5.60 -14.48
N SER A 126 2.35 -6.65 -15.20
CA SER A 126 1.37 -7.62 -14.71
C SER A 126 1.83 -8.33 -13.44
N ILE A 127 3.12 -8.71 -13.36
CA ILE A 127 3.70 -9.34 -12.16
C ILE A 127 3.69 -8.37 -10.98
N ILE A 128 4.08 -7.11 -11.20
CA ILE A 128 4.08 -6.08 -10.14
C ILE A 128 2.66 -5.84 -9.63
N ILE A 129 1.67 -5.72 -10.53
CA ILE A 129 0.26 -5.54 -10.17
C ILE A 129 -0.23 -6.71 -9.33
N GLN A 130 0.11 -7.95 -9.71
CA GLN A 130 -0.29 -9.12 -8.92
C GLN A 130 0.31 -9.10 -7.51
N GLY A 131 1.60 -8.74 -7.38
CA GLY A 131 2.24 -8.60 -6.07
C GLY A 131 1.60 -7.50 -5.19
N LEU A 132 1.16 -6.40 -5.80
CA LEU A 132 0.42 -5.35 -5.08
C LEU A 132 -0.96 -5.83 -4.62
N ILE A 133 -1.68 -6.60 -5.45
CA ILE A 133 -2.96 -7.20 -5.07
C ILE A 133 -2.79 -8.12 -3.86
N ASP A 134 -1.76 -8.97 -3.88
CA ASP A 134 -1.48 -9.89 -2.78
C ASP A 134 -1.17 -9.12 -1.49
N HIS A 135 -0.34 -8.07 -1.55
CA HIS A 135 -0.04 -7.23 -0.40
C HIS A 135 -1.27 -6.49 0.17
N ILE A 136 -2.16 -5.99 -0.68
CA ILE A 136 -3.43 -5.38 -0.26
C ILE A 136 -4.32 -6.40 0.47
N ASN A 137 -4.36 -7.64 -0.01
CA ASN A 137 -5.14 -8.71 0.64
C ASN A 137 -4.60 -9.04 2.04
N GLU A 138 -3.28 -9.05 2.22
CA GLU A 138 -2.67 -9.23 3.54
C GLU A 138 -3.01 -8.07 4.49
N LEU A 139 -2.88 -6.82 4.04
CA LEU A 139 -3.26 -5.63 4.83
C LEU A 139 -4.74 -5.66 5.26
N LYS A 140 -5.63 -6.11 4.36
CA LYS A 140 -7.05 -6.28 4.66
C LYS A 140 -7.28 -7.36 5.73
N ALA A 141 -6.55 -8.47 5.69
CA ALA A 141 -6.63 -9.51 6.71
C ALA A 141 -6.21 -8.98 8.08
N ASP A 142 -5.07 -8.29 8.17
CA ASP A 142 -4.59 -7.67 9.41
C ASP A 142 -5.59 -6.63 9.94
N THR A 143 -6.18 -5.81 9.06
CA THR A 143 -7.22 -4.83 9.45
C THR A 143 -8.44 -5.50 10.08
N ASN A 144 -8.88 -6.64 9.53
CA ASN A 144 -10.00 -7.39 10.10
C ASN A 144 -9.67 -7.96 11.49
N VAL A 145 -8.44 -8.43 11.70
CA VAL A 145 -7.97 -8.90 13.01
C VAL A 145 -8.02 -7.77 14.03
N ILE A 146 -7.48 -6.59 13.68
CA ILE A 146 -7.50 -5.42 14.56
C ILE A 146 -8.94 -4.97 14.86
N ALA A 147 -9.82 -4.96 13.85
CA ALA A 147 -11.22 -4.58 14.03
C ALA A 147 -11.98 -5.55 14.95
N SER A 148 -11.73 -6.86 14.82
CA SER A 148 -12.29 -7.87 15.73
C SER A 148 -11.78 -7.68 17.16
N TRP A 149 -10.48 -7.44 17.31
CA TRP A 149 -9.86 -7.16 18.61
C TRP A 149 -10.47 -5.93 19.28
N LEU A 150 -10.67 -4.82 18.56
CA LEU A 150 -11.32 -3.62 19.09
C LEU A 150 -12.75 -3.89 19.57
N LYS A 151 -13.51 -4.70 18.83
CA LYS A 151 -14.87 -5.11 19.23
C LYS A 151 -14.85 -5.96 20.50
N GLU A 152 -13.94 -6.92 20.60
CA GLU A 152 -13.78 -7.76 21.79
C GLU A 152 -13.44 -6.90 23.01
N VAL A 153 -12.41 -6.05 22.92
CA VAL A 153 -12.01 -5.15 24.02
C VAL A 153 -13.15 -4.21 24.41
N SER A 154 -13.86 -3.62 23.44
CA SER A 154 -15.00 -2.75 23.75
C SER A 154 -16.12 -3.52 24.46
N SER A 155 -16.39 -4.76 24.06
CA SER A 155 -17.39 -5.61 24.71
C SER A 155 -16.98 -5.95 26.13
N GLU A 156 -15.71 -6.34 26.35
CA GLU A 156 -15.18 -6.63 27.68
C GLU A 156 -15.22 -5.39 28.57
N LEU A 157 -14.84 -4.22 28.07
CA LEU A 157 -14.92 -2.95 28.80
C LEU A 157 -16.35 -2.57 29.16
N ASN A 158 -17.33 -2.80 28.28
CA ASN A 158 -18.74 -2.56 28.61
C ASN A 158 -19.22 -3.52 29.72
N VAL A 159 -18.88 -4.81 29.61
CA VAL A 159 -19.19 -5.81 30.65
C VAL A 159 -18.52 -5.42 31.98
N ILE A 160 -17.29 -4.92 31.93
CA ILE A 160 -16.58 -4.44 33.12
C ILE A 160 -17.22 -3.18 33.69
N ALA A 161 -17.60 -2.22 32.86
CA ALA A 161 -18.29 -1.03 33.31
C ALA A 161 -19.63 -1.40 34.00
N ASP A 162 -20.34 -2.39 33.44
CA ASP A 162 -21.60 -2.88 33.99
C ASP A 162 -21.42 -3.68 35.29
N ILE A 163 -20.35 -4.48 35.43
CA ILE A 163 -20.12 -5.31 36.61
C ILE A 163 -19.35 -4.58 37.71
N LEU A 164 -18.33 -3.76 37.39
CA LEU A 164 -17.44 -3.17 38.39
C LEU A 164 -18.07 -2.06 39.20
N TYR A 165 -19.18 -1.45 38.76
CA TYR A 165 -19.79 -0.30 39.44
C TYR A 165 -18.71 0.70 39.95
N GLY A 166 -17.65 0.96 39.15
CA GLY A 166 -16.52 1.83 39.51
C GLY A 166 -15.59 1.34 40.63
N ARG A 167 -15.19 0.06 40.68
CA ARG A 167 -14.18 -0.43 41.64
C ARG A 167 -12.86 -0.79 40.97
N THR A 168 -11.74 -0.56 41.65
CA THR A 168 -10.38 -0.89 41.17
C THR A 168 -9.56 -1.54 42.30
N TYR A 169 -8.42 -2.17 42.00
CA TYR A 169 -7.57 -2.79 43.03
C TYR A 169 -7.15 -1.81 44.14
N ILE A 170 -7.22 -2.24 45.41
CA ILE A 170 -6.85 -1.46 46.61
C ILE A 170 -5.39 -1.04 46.51
N THR A 171 -5.19 0.22 46.18
CA THR A 171 -3.89 0.90 46.17
C THR A 171 -4.12 2.35 46.59
N PRO A 172 -3.12 3.04 47.15
CA PRO A 172 -3.25 4.47 47.46
C PRO A 172 -3.64 5.30 46.22
N LYS A 173 -3.26 4.82 45.02
CA LYS A 173 -3.62 5.41 43.72
C LYS A 173 -5.11 5.58 43.50
N VAL A 174 -5.96 4.79 44.16
CA VAL A 174 -7.43 4.91 44.03
C VAL A 174 -7.91 6.24 44.57
N ILE A 175 -7.28 6.76 45.62
CA ILE A 175 -7.67 8.02 46.28
C ILE A 175 -6.67 9.15 46.03
N GLU A 176 -5.59 8.92 45.29
CA GLU A 176 -4.57 9.91 44.94
C GLU A 176 -5.14 11.17 44.26
N MET A 177 -6.21 11.02 43.47
CA MET A 177 -6.88 12.12 42.76
C MET A 177 -8.01 12.79 43.56
N GLU A 178 -8.22 12.36 44.81
CA GLU A 178 -9.22 12.90 45.72
C GLU A 178 -8.61 13.94 46.67
N PRO A 179 -9.39 14.90 47.21
CA PRO A 179 -10.81 15.12 46.97
C PRO A 179 -11.11 15.76 45.61
N SER A 180 -12.04 15.18 44.86
CA SER A 180 -12.58 15.75 43.63
C SER A 180 -13.48 16.96 43.91
N LYS A 181 -13.86 17.69 42.86
CA LYS A 181 -14.82 18.81 42.99
C LYS A 181 -16.11 18.40 43.69
N LEU A 182 -16.64 17.20 43.36
CA LEU A 182 -17.88 16.69 43.95
C LEU A 182 -17.72 16.44 45.45
N VAL A 183 -16.59 15.88 45.88
CA VAL A 183 -16.31 15.62 47.30
C VAL A 183 -16.12 16.92 48.06
N LYS A 184 -15.43 17.91 47.48
CA LYS A 184 -15.27 19.25 48.09
C LYS A 184 -16.60 19.95 48.30
N GLU A 185 -17.48 19.92 47.30
CA GLU A 185 -18.84 20.47 47.40
C GLU A 185 -19.64 19.75 48.48
N PHE A 186 -19.61 18.41 48.49
CA PHE A 186 -20.25 17.59 49.52
C PHE A 186 -19.76 17.96 50.93
N THR A 187 -18.45 18.08 51.15
CA THR A 187 -17.90 18.46 52.46
C THR A 187 -18.40 19.85 52.87
N ASN A 188 -18.25 20.85 52.00
CA ASN A 188 -18.58 22.25 52.32
C ASN A 188 -20.07 22.47 52.60
N GLU A 189 -20.96 21.69 51.98
CA GLU A 189 -22.40 21.75 52.24
C GLU A 189 -22.81 21.13 53.59
N ASN A 190 -21.95 20.31 54.21
CA ASN A 190 -22.28 19.52 55.39
C ASN A 190 -21.47 19.88 56.65
N VAL A 191 -20.65 20.94 56.61
CA VAL A 191 -19.96 21.50 57.79
C VAL A 191 -20.37 22.96 58.03
N GLY A 192 -20.44 23.36 59.29
CA GLY A 192 -20.83 24.70 59.71
C GLY A 192 -19.66 25.66 59.94
N TYR A 193 -18.43 25.14 60.07
CA TYR A 193 -17.20 25.89 60.40
C TYR A 193 -17.26 26.63 61.75
N GLN A 194 -18.05 26.12 62.70
CA GLN A 194 -18.23 26.74 64.02
C GLN A 194 -17.59 25.93 65.14
N ASP A 195 -17.77 24.62 65.13
CA ASP A 195 -17.24 23.72 66.15
C ASP A 195 -16.70 22.45 65.50
N LEU A 196 -15.44 22.15 65.77
CA LEU A 196 -14.69 21.08 65.12
C LEU A 196 -15.31 19.69 65.36
N ILE A 197 -15.76 19.42 66.58
CA ILE A 197 -16.37 18.13 66.93
C ILE A 197 -17.74 18.00 66.28
N SER A 198 -18.55 19.07 66.33
CA SER A 198 -19.86 19.09 65.71
C SER A 198 -19.78 18.95 64.20
N ASP A 199 -18.81 19.59 63.54
CA ASP A 199 -18.59 19.50 62.09
C ASP A 199 -18.15 18.08 61.67
N LEU A 200 -17.17 17.47 62.37
CA LEU A 200 -16.77 16.08 62.08
C LEU A 200 -17.91 15.09 62.31
N LYS A 201 -18.73 15.29 63.36
CA LYS A 201 -19.93 14.49 63.59
C LYS A 201 -20.97 14.69 62.49
N ALA A 202 -21.17 15.93 62.04
CA ALA A 202 -22.09 16.24 60.95
C ALA A 202 -21.65 15.56 59.65
N LEU A 203 -20.35 15.53 59.35
CA LEU A 203 -19.81 14.79 58.19
C LEU A 203 -20.11 13.29 58.27
N SER A 204 -19.93 12.65 59.42
CA SER A 204 -20.24 11.21 59.59
C SER A 204 -21.72 10.94 59.29
N ILE A 205 -22.61 11.80 59.79
CA ILE A 205 -24.06 11.73 59.53
C ILE A 205 -24.39 12.01 58.06
N ALA A 206 -23.70 12.95 57.42
CA ALA A 206 -23.90 13.27 56.02
C ALA A 206 -23.53 12.10 55.11
N VAL A 207 -22.38 11.45 55.38
CA VAL A 207 -21.95 10.24 54.66
C VAL A 207 -22.99 9.13 54.81
N TYR A 208 -23.48 8.89 56.04
CA TYR A 208 -24.54 7.91 56.29
C TYR A 208 -25.80 8.15 55.46
N LYS A 209 -26.18 9.42 55.27
CA LYS A 209 -27.38 9.80 54.51
C LYS A 209 -27.15 9.77 52.99
N ALA A 210 -25.93 10.07 52.55
CA ALA A 210 -25.59 10.16 51.12
C ALA A 210 -25.43 8.79 50.46
N VAL A 211 -25.02 7.78 51.24
CA VAL A 211 -24.73 6.43 50.76
C VAL A 211 -25.76 5.46 51.33
N ARG A 212 -26.29 4.57 50.49
CA ARG A 212 -27.12 3.44 50.92
C ARG A 212 -26.26 2.19 51.05
N TYR A 213 -26.30 1.54 52.20
CA TYR A 213 -25.52 0.34 52.43
C TYR A 213 -25.96 -0.76 51.46
N SER A 214 -25.00 -1.34 50.75
CA SER A 214 -25.17 -2.52 49.91
C SER A 214 -24.00 -3.46 50.15
N GLU A 215 -24.28 -4.71 50.49
CA GLU A 215 -23.24 -5.74 50.54
C GLU A 215 -22.63 -5.93 49.15
N ASP A 216 -21.31 -6.13 49.15
CA ASP A 216 -20.55 -6.32 47.93
C ASP A 216 -20.98 -7.55 47.13
N PRO A 217 -20.88 -7.50 45.80
CA PRO A 217 -20.74 -8.72 45.03
C PRO A 217 -19.44 -9.42 45.49
N THR A 218 -19.48 -10.72 45.76
CA THR A 218 -18.31 -11.51 46.22
C THR A 218 -17.19 -11.67 45.18
N ILE A 219 -17.38 -11.09 44.00
CA ILE A 219 -16.55 -11.25 42.82
C ILE A 219 -16.48 -9.96 42.00
N SER A 220 -15.31 -9.67 41.45
CA SER A 220 -14.99 -8.47 40.67
C SER A 220 -14.28 -8.88 39.37
N PRO A 221 -14.69 -8.43 38.18
CA PRO A 221 -13.96 -8.69 36.96
C PRO A 221 -12.75 -7.77 36.78
N VAL A 222 -11.62 -8.35 36.37
CA VAL A 222 -10.43 -7.60 35.95
C VAL A 222 -9.95 -8.08 34.59
N ILE A 223 -9.35 -7.16 33.83
CA ILE A 223 -8.72 -7.47 32.53
C ILE A 223 -7.30 -7.95 32.79
N ILE A 224 -6.94 -9.10 32.23
CA ILE A 224 -5.56 -9.58 32.22
C ILE A 224 -5.08 -9.80 30.79
N GLU A 225 -3.83 -9.39 30.49
CA GLU A 225 -3.18 -9.73 29.22
C GLU A 225 -2.86 -11.23 29.22
N VAL A 226 -3.39 -11.97 28.25
CA VAL A 226 -3.19 -13.43 28.17
C VAL A 226 -2.26 -13.84 27.03
N LYS A 227 -2.24 -13.09 25.94
CA LYS A 227 -1.45 -13.42 24.75
C LYS A 227 -1.21 -12.18 23.89
N ARG A 228 -0.29 -12.24 22.92
CA ARG A 228 -0.17 -11.26 21.84
C ARG A 228 -0.49 -11.87 20.47
N ILE A 229 -1.16 -11.10 19.63
CA ILE A 229 -1.46 -11.43 18.23
C ILE A 229 -0.55 -10.58 17.35
N TYR A 230 0.20 -11.20 16.45
CA TYR A 230 1.11 -10.50 15.55
C TYR A 230 0.42 -10.22 14.21
N CYS A 231 0.30 -8.93 13.87
CA CYS A 231 -0.17 -8.44 12.57
C CYS A 231 1.06 -8.22 11.69
N LYS A 232 1.35 -9.22 10.83
CA LYS A 232 2.63 -9.31 10.12
C LYS A 232 2.84 -8.15 9.15
N SER A 233 1.80 -7.74 8.44
CA SER A 233 1.89 -6.71 7.39
C SER A 233 2.09 -5.31 7.99
N TYR A 234 1.58 -5.07 9.19
CA TYR A 234 1.83 -3.83 9.94
C TYR A 234 3.08 -3.89 10.83
N GLY A 235 3.64 -5.09 11.06
CA GLY A 235 4.78 -5.28 11.95
C GLY A 235 4.47 -5.01 13.44
N VAL A 236 3.20 -5.06 13.84
CA VAL A 236 2.76 -4.75 15.21
C VAL A 236 2.23 -5.99 15.92
N SER A 237 2.44 -6.06 17.24
CA SER A 237 1.83 -7.06 18.10
C SER A 237 0.78 -6.39 18.97
N ILE A 238 -0.45 -6.87 18.90
CA ILE A 238 -1.55 -6.39 19.76
C ILE A 238 -1.77 -7.35 20.94
N PRO A 239 -1.92 -6.84 22.18
CA PRO A 239 -2.21 -7.67 23.34
C PRO A 239 -3.67 -8.14 23.30
N ARG A 240 -3.88 -9.44 23.47
CA ARG A 240 -5.19 -10.05 23.72
C ARG A 240 -5.42 -10.07 25.21
N TYR A 241 -6.58 -9.57 25.59
CA TYR A 241 -7.04 -9.52 26.96
C TYR A 241 -8.13 -10.55 27.19
N GLU A 242 -8.28 -10.98 28.44
CA GLU A 242 -9.40 -11.80 28.88
C GLU A 242 -9.95 -11.25 30.20
N LEU A 243 -11.27 -11.34 30.33
CA LEU A 243 -11.99 -11.08 31.57
C LEU A 243 -11.72 -12.19 32.59
N LYS A 244 -11.10 -11.84 33.72
CA LYS A 244 -10.93 -12.75 34.85
C LYS A 244 -11.74 -12.27 36.05
N ILE A 245 -12.51 -13.18 36.63
CA ILE A 245 -13.22 -12.91 37.88
C ILE A 245 -12.27 -13.15 39.07
N ILE A 246 -12.03 -12.10 39.85
CA ILE A 246 -11.27 -12.13 41.11
C ILE A 246 -12.20 -11.90 42.30
N ARG A 247 -11.72 -12.14 43.52
CA ARG A 247 -12.48 -11.86 44.75
C ARG A 247 -12.42 -10.36 45.06
N THR A 248 -13.52 -9.81 45.59
CA THR A 248 -13.68 -8.37 45.90
C THR A 248 -12.92 -7.89 47.12
N GLU A 249 -12.30 -8.79 47.88
CA GLU A 249 -11.49 -8.45 49.07
C GLU A 249 -10.30 -7.53 48.75
N ASP A 250 -9.92 -7.42 47.48
CA ASP A 250 -8.80 -6.60 47.00
C ASP A 250 -9.23 -5.36 46.20
N VAL A 251 -10.51 -4.94 46.20
CA VAL A 251 -10.97 -3.78 45.40
C VAL A 251 -11.62 -2.66 46.23
N GLN A 252 -11.49 -1.42 45.75
CA GLN A 252 -11.95 -0.19 46.40
C GLN A 252 -12.64 0.73 45.38
N ARG A 253 -13.61 1.52 45.85
CA ARG A 253 -14.24 2.60 45.08
C ARG A 253 -13.67 3.95 45.50
N THR A 254 -13.63 4.91 44.58
CA THR A 254 -13.31 6.29 44.94
C THR A 254 -14.46 6.97 45.70
N PRO A 255 -14.20 7.89 46.66
CA PRO A 255 -15.20 8.78 47.23
C PRO A 255 -16.16 9.40 46.21
N THR A 256 -15.63 9.83 45.05
CA THR A 256 -16.41 10.41 43.97
C THR A 256 -17.44 9.43 43.39
N GLU A 257 -17.02 8.20 43.10
CA GLU A 257 -17.92 7.16 42.60
C GLU A 257 -18.94 6.76 43.66
N THR A 258 -18.54 6.68 44.93
CA THR A 258 -19.44 6.39 46.05
C THR A 258 -20.58 7.43 46.12
N LEU A 259 -20.25 8.72 45.99
CA LEU A 259 -21.25 9.80 45.94
C LEU A 259 -22.14 9.74 44.69
N LYS A 260 -21.57 9.43 43.51
CA LYS A 260 -22.34 9.31 42.26
C LYS A 260 -23.34 8.15 42.30
N LEU A 261 -22.90 7.00 42.83
CA LEU A 261 -23.72 5.79 42.88
C LEU A 261 -24.70 5.79 44.05
N LYS A 262 -24.43 6.59 45.10
CA LYS A 262 -25.20 6.62 46.35
C LYS A 262 -25.35 5.25 47.00
N LYS A 263 -24.36 4.37 46.79
CA LYS A 263 -24.30 3.00 47.29
C LYS A 263 -22.88 2.65 47.68
N GLY A 264 -22.73 1.82 48.71
CA GLY A 264 -21.42 1.36 49.16
C GLY A 264 -21.50 0.46 50.38
N ASP A 265 -20.36 -0.10 50.78
CA ASP A 265 -20.15 -0.94 51.95
C ASP A 265 -19.38 -0.18 53.05
N CYS A 266 -18.88 -0.88 54.08
CA CYS A 266 -18.12 -0.22 55.12
C CYS A 266 -16.82 0.45 54.64
N ASP A 267 -16.17 -0.10 53.61
CA ASP A 267 -14.97 0.50 53.04
C ASP A 267 -15.32 1.85 52.41
N ASP A 268 -16.31 1.86 51.50
CA ASP A 268 -16.74 3.04 50.76
C ASP A 268 -17.17 4.19 51.68
N TYR A 269 -17.88 3.88 52.77
CA TYR A 269 -18.30 4.87 53.77
C TYR A 269 -17.10 5.46 54.51
N SER A 270 -16.17 4.61 54.96
CA SER A 270 -14.99 5.05 55.68
C SER A 270 -14.08 5.93 54.82
N ILE A 271 -13.85 5.56 53.55
CA ILE A 271 -12.95 6.32 52.67
C ILE A 271 -13.57 7.68 52.33
N LEU A 272 -14.86 7.73 52.04
CA LEU A 272 -15.55 8.99 51.79
C LEU A 272 -15.47 9.92 53.00
N PHE A 273 -15.67 9.40 54.22
CA PHE A 273 -15.50 10.19 55.43
C PHE A 273 -14.04 10.63 55.64
N MET A 274 -13.08 9.73 55.49
CA MET A 274 -11.65 10.03 55.62
C MET A 274 -11.25 11.19 54.72
N VAL A 275 -11.57 11.12 53.43
CA VAL A 275 -11.25 12.17 52.45
C VAL A 275 -11.99 13.47 52.76
N ALA A 276 -13.27 13.40 53.13
CA ALA A 276 -14.06 14.58 53.48
C ALA A 276 -13.53 15.27 54.75
N ALA A 277 -13.16 14.51 55.77
CA ALA A 277 -12.63 15.00 57.04
C ALA A 277 -11.22 15.58 56.87
N ASP A 278 -10.34 14.90 56.12
CA ASP A 278 -9.01 15.40 55.78
C ASP A 278 -9.09 16.75 55.04
N TYR A 279 -9.94 16.85 54.02
CA TYR A 279 -10.18 18.11 53.30
C TYR A 279 -10.70 19.23 54.21
N TYR A 280 -11.65 18.92 55.10
CA TYR A 280 -12.19 19.87 56.06
C TYR A 280 -11.10 20.37 57.02
N LEU A 281 -10.31 19.47 57.60
CA LEU A 281 -9.27 19.78 58.57
C LEU A 281 -8.11 20.56 57.93
N ASP A 282 -7.76 20.25 56.68
CA ASP A 282 -6.82 21.04 55.86
C ASP A 282 -7.34 22.48 55.65
N ASN A 283 -8.62 22.65 55.29
CA ASN A 283 -9.21 23.97 55.07
C ASN A 283 -9.18 24.85 56.32
N ILE A 284 -9.36 24.27 57.51
CA ILE A 284 -9.28 24.98 58.79
C ILE A 284 -7.86 24.98 59.40
N LYS A 285 -6.85 24.53 58.63
CA LYS A 285 -5.41 24.55 58.97
C LYS A 285 -5.08 23.88 60.30
N ARG A 286 -5.64 22.69 60.55
CA ARG A 286 -5.30 21.90 61.74
C ARG A 286 -4.17 20.93 61.44
N GLN A 287 -3.28 20.72 62.41
CA GLN A 287 -2.28 19.67 62.34
C GLN A 287 -2.96 18.33 62.62
N HIS A 288 -3.02 17.43 61.64
CA HIS A 288 -3.86 16.24 61.75
C HIS A 288 -3.41 15.06 60.88
N ALA A 289 -3.98 13.89 61.17
CA ALA A 289 -4.02 12.74 60.27
C ALA A 289 -5.41 12.11 60.35
N VAL A 290 -5.97 11.72 59.20
CA VAL A 290 -7.18 10.90 59.12
C VAL A 290 -6.88 9.69 58.27
N VAL A 291 -7.23 8.51 58.76
CA VAL A 291 -6.95 7.25 58.07
C VAL A 291 -8.20 6.38 58.02
N GLN A 292 -8.31 5.54 56.99
CA GLN A 292 -9.19 4.39 57.02
C GLN A 292 -8.49 3.30 57.86
N LEU A 293 -9.23 2.75 58.82
CA LEU A 293 -8.81 1.61 59.62
C LEU A 293 -9.76 0.44 59.38
N VAL A 294 -9.21 -0.67 58.87
CA VAL A 294 -9.89 -1.96 58.85
C VAL A 294 -9.47 -2.76 60.08
N TYR A 295 -10.44 -3.34 60.76
CA TYR A 295 -10.21 -4.20 61.92
C TYR A 295 -11.05 -5.47 61.85
N VAL A 296 -10.56 -6.51 62.53
CA VAL A 296 -11.32 -7.72 62.80
C VAL A 296 -11.91 -7.60 64.20
N GLY A 297 -13.23 -7.56 64.26
CA GLY A 297 -14.02 -7.42 65.47
C GLY A 297 -14.65 -8.73 65.92
N ARG A 298 -14.89 -8.87 67.22
CA ARG A 298 -15.76 -9.91 67.78
C ARG A 298 -16.94 -9.26 68.47
N THR A 299 -18.16 -9.63 68.10
CA THR A 299 -19.40 -9.15 68.74
C THR A 299 -19.65 -9.83 70.08
N LEU A 300 -20.54 -9.29 70.92
CA LEU A 300 -21.01 -9.94 72.17
C LEU A 300 -21.59 -11.34 71.94
N THR A 301 -22.17 -11.62 70.77
CA THR A 301 -22.69 -12.95 70.39
C THR A 301 -21.58 -13.92 69.99
N GLY A 302 -20.32 -13.48 70.00
CA GLY A 302 -19.16 -14.28 69.66
C GLY A 302 -18.84 -14.36 68.17
N LYS A 303 -19.64 -13.73 67.30
CA LYS A 303 -19.43 -13.69 65.84
C LYS A 303 -18.27 -12.76 65.50
N TRP A 304 -17.32 -13.28 64.73
CA TRP A 304 -16.24 -12.49 64.12
C TRP A 304 -16.72 -11.81 62.84
N TYR A 305 -16.25 -10.59 62.62
CA TYR A 305 -16.51 -9.83 61.40
C TYR A 305 -15.34 -8.90 61.08
N CYS A 306 -15.18 -8.55 59.82
CA CYS A 306 -14.26 -7.51 59.36
C CYS A 306 -15.07 -6.23 59.12
N HIS A 307 -14.51 -5.07 59.46
CA HIS A 307 -15.20 -3.79 59.28
C HIS A 307 -14.20 -2.66 59.07
N ALA A 308 -14.61 -1.68 58.26
CA ALA A 308 -13.82 -0.49 57.99
C ALA A 308 -14.45 0.74 58.65
N ILE A 309 -13.63 1.51 59.35
CA ILE A 309 -13.98 2.76 60.04
C ILE A 309 -12.94 3.82 59.72
N SER A 310 -13.19 5.07 60.09
CA SER A 310 -12.19 6.13 59.99
C SER A 310 -11.75 6.53 61.39
N ILE A 311 -10.44 6.66 61.57
CA ILE A 311 -9.85 7.16 62.81
C ILE A 311 -8.93 8.30 62.47
N GLY A 312 -8.91 9.33 63.31
CA GLY A 312 -8.02 10.45 63.10
C GLY A 312 -7.56 11.08 64.40
N VAL A 313 -6.49 11.86 64.27
CA VAL A 313 -5.84 12.58 65.36
C VAL A 313 -5.65 14.03 64.96
N ILE A 314 -5.89 14.94 65.89
CA ILE A 314 -5.68 16.37 65.72
C ILE A 314 -4.80 16.84 66.88
N ILE A 315 -3.71 17.52 66.55
CA ILE A 315 -2.76 18.05 67.51
C ILE A 315 -2.99 19.55 67.67
N ARG A 316 -3.12 20.00 68.91
CA ARG A 316 -3.27 21.42 69.26
C ARG A 316 -2.40 21.74 70.46
N ASP A 317 -1.25 22.35 70.24
CA ASP A 317 -0.29 22.72 71.29
C ASP A 317 0.10 21.51 72.18
N GLN A 318 -0.37 21.48 73.43
CA GLN A 318 -0.17 20.37 74.38
C GLN A 318 -1.36 19.40 74.46
N GLU A 319 -2.42 19.65 73.70
CA GLU A 319 -3.61 18.81 73.63
C GLU A 319 -3.59 17.92 72.38
N VAL A 320 -4.12 16.71 72.53
CA VAL A 320 -4.39 15.79 71.43
C VAL A 320 -5.84 15.36 71.47
N LEU A 321 -6.46 15.35 70.30
CA LEU A 321 -7.82 14.90 70.10
C LEU A 321 -7.80 13.71 69.16
N TRP A 322 -8.26 12.57 69.67
CA TRP A 322 -8.52 11.38 68.85
C TRP A 322 -10.00 11.28 68.57
N PHE A 323 -10.36 10.99 67.33
CA PHE A 323 -11.73 10.76 66.94
C PHE A 323 -11.86 9.50 66.10
N LEU A 324 -13.04 8.89 66.16
CA LEU A 324 -13.40 7.70 65.42
C LEU A 324 -14.79 7.89 64.85
N ALA A 325 -14.91 7.72 63.55
CA ALA A 325 -16.17 7.74 62.82
C ALA A 325 -16.47 6.36 62.26
N ASP A 326 -17.70 5.91 62.47
CA ASP A 326 -18.28 4.80 61.73
C ASP A 326 -19.57 5.28 61.06
N PRO A 327 -19.44 5.80 59.83
CA PRO A 327 -20.59 6.31 59.11
C PRO A 327 -21.62 5.23 58.77
N THR A 328 -21.26 3.93 58.73
CA THR A 328 -22.23 2.86 58.44
C THR A 328 -23.27 2.68 59.55
N TRP A 329 -22.89 2.99 60.79
CA TRP A 329 -23.75 2.85 61.96
C TRP A 329 -24.46 4.16 62.31
N ARG A 330 -25.36 4.58 61.40
CA ARG A 330 -26.19 5.78 61.56
C ARG A 330 -25.37 7.07 61.73
N GLY A 331 -24.19 7.14 61.12
CA GLY A 331 -23.29 8.29 61.27
C GLY A 331 -22.63 8.34 62.65
N TYR A 332 -22.24 7.18 63.20
CA TYR A 332 -21.61 7.11 64.52
C TYR A 332 -20.33 7.93 64.53
N PHE A 333 -20.11 8.64 65.64
CA PHE A 333 -18.93 9.45 65.87
C PHE A 333 -18.64 9.52 67.37
N THR A 334 -17.38 9.28 67.73
CA THR A 334 -16.88 9.42 69.10
C THR A 334 -15.51 10.10 69.08
N TYR A 335 -15.14 10.68 70.22
CA TYR A 335 -13.84 11.34 70.37
C TYR A 335 -13.35 11.24 71.80
N SER A 336 -12.07 11.54 72.00
CA SER A 336 -11.43 11.68 73.31
C SER A 336 -10.36 12.76 73.20
N VAL A 337 -10.21 13.55 74.26
CA VAL A 337 -9.25 14.66 74.35
C VAL A 337 -8.38 14.43 75.57
N GLY A 338 -7.09 14.69 75.45
CA GLY A 338 -6.17 14.65 76.58
C GLY A 338 -4.86 15.34 76.27
N ASN A 339 -3.87 15.18 77.16
CA ASN A 339 -2.54 15.70 76.95
C ASN A 339 -1.84 14.90 75.83
N LYS A 340 -1.01 15.56 75.02
CA LYS A 340 -0.19 14.93 73.98
C LYS A 340 0.70 13.81 74.53
N ASP A 341 1.21 13.93 75.75
CA ASP A 341 2.02 12.90 76.41
C ASP A 341 1.22 11.62 76.72
N GLU A 342 -0.11 11.73 76.79
CA GLU A 342 -1.06 10.65 77.04
C GLU A 342 -1.78 10.20 75.75
N SER A 343 -1.29 10.60 74.57
CA SER A 343 -1.95 10.35 73.27
C SER A 343 -2.37 8.90 73.05
N TYR A 344 -1.55 7.94 73.49
CA TYR A 344 -1.87 6.52 73.38
C TYR A 344 -3.12 6.13 74.17
N GLU A 345 -3.22 6.60 75.42
CA GLU A 345 -4.38 6.34 76.30
C GLU A 345 -5.63 7.07 75.79
N VAL A 346 -5.47 8.26 75.21
CA VAL A 346 -6.56 9.01 74.57
C VAL A 346 -7.10 8.24 73.35
N MET A 347 -6.21 7.70 72.51
CA MET A 347 -6.61 6.85 71.38
C MET A 347 -7.35 5.59 71.86
N LEU A 348 -6.80 4.89 72.86
CA LEU A 348 -7.42 3.70 73.43
C LEU A 348 -8.81 3.99 74.01
N SER A 349 -8.96 5.10 74.73
CA SER A 349 -10.26 5.54 75.27
C SER A 349 -11.30 5.75 74.16
N CYS A 350 -10.88 6.31 73.02
CA CYS A 350 -11.73 6.49 71.86
C CYS A 350 -12.20 5.14 71.26
N ILE A 351 -11.26 4.19 71.09
CA ILE A 351 -11.56 2.83 70.60
C ILE A 351 -12.46 2.07 71.58
N LEU A 352 -12.18 2.13 72.88
CA LEU A 352 -12.97 1.46 73.92
C LEU A 352 -14.40 2.00 73.97
N ASN A 353 -14.59 3.32 73.82
CA ASN A 353 -15.91 3.92 73.72
C ASN A 353 -16.68 3.39 72.50
N TYR A 354 -16.02 3.32 71.34
CA TYR A 354 -16.61 2.70 70.14
C TYR A 354 -16.98 1.24 70.36
N MET A 355 -16.10 0.45 70.98
CA MET A 355 -16.35 -0.95 71.28
C MET A 355 -17.56 -1.14 72.21
N LEU A 356 -17.64 -0.34 73.28
CA LEU A 356 -18.72 -0.39 74.25
C LEU A 356 -20.07 -0.06 73.61
N GLN A 357 -20.14 1.02 72.85
CA GLN A 357 -21.39 1.48 72.22
C GLN A 357 -21.90 0.51 71.14
N ASN A 358 -20.99 -0.22 70.49
CA ASN A 358 -21.31 -1.13 69.38
C ASN A 358 -21.21 -2.61 69.75
N SER A 359 -21.17 -2.94 71.04
CA SER A 359 -21.18 -4.34 71.51
C SER A 359 -20.03 -5.19 70.95
N ILE A 360 -18.84 -4.59 70.83
CA ILE A 360 -17.62 -5.23 70.35
C ILE A 360 -16.78 -5.64 71.55
N THR A 361 -16.38 -6.92 71.60
CA THR A 361 -15.60 -7.53 72.68
C THR A 361 -14.12 -7.70 72.34
N ALA A 362 -13.79 -7.72 71.05
CA ALA A 362 -12.40 -7.72 70.57
C ALA A 362 -12.28 -6.80 69.37
N PHE A 363 -11.19 -6.06 69.29
CA PHE A 363 -10.86 -5.17 68.19
C PHE A 363 -9.40 -5.43 67.83
N VAL A 364 -9.14 -5.96 66.64
CA VAL A 364 -7.78 -6.25 66.18
C VAL A 364 -7.54 -5.48 64.89
N PRO A 365 -6.68 -4.45 64.88
CA PRO A 365 -6.42 -3.69 63.67
C PRO A 365 -5.78 -4.62 62.61
N GLN A 366 -6.09 -4.37 61.34
CA GLN A 366 -5.62 -5.17 60.21
C GLN A 366 -4.96 -4.32 59.13
N ARG A 367 -5.57 -3.18 58.78
CA ARG A 367 -5.08 -2.31 57.70
C ARG A 367 -5.31 -0.86 58.04
N VAL A 368 -4.30 -0.04 57.81
CA VAL A 368 -4.41 1.42 57.77
C VAL A 368 -4.16 1.87 56.33
N LEU A 369 -5.00 2.76 55.82
CA LEU A 369 -4.88 3.34 54.48
C LEU A 369 -4.99 4.87 54.54
N THR A 370 -4.09 5.54 53.83
CA THR A 370 -4.09 6.98 53.52
C THR A 370 -3.78 7.20 52.03
N TYR A 371 -3.71 8.48 51.60
CA TYR A 371 -3.39 8.86 50.21
C TYR A 371 -2.09 8.27 49.66
N ASP A 372 -1.10 8.04 50.52
CA ASP A 372 0.27 7.65 50.14
C ASP A 372 0.82 6.48 50.96
N HIS A 373 0.07 5.99 51.95
CA HIS A 373 0.53 4.96 52.87
C HIS A 373 -0.48 3.83 53.04
N ILE A 374 0.02 2.59 53.04
CA ILE A 374 -0.68 1.41 53.53
C ILE A 374 0.21 0.73 54.55
N SER A 375 -0.35 0.42 55.72
CA SER A 375 0.33 -0.38 56.74
C SER A 375 -0.61 -1.42 57.34
N TYR A 376 -0.01 -2.44 57.95
CA TYR A 376 -0.70 -3.60 58.50
C TYR A 376 -0.35 -3.76 59.98
N PRO A 377 -0.81 -2.83 60.85
CA PRO A 377 -0.43 -2.84 62.25
C PRO A 377 -0.97 -4.08 62.96
N THR A 378 -0.12 -4.69 63.78
CA THR A 378 -0.41 -5.92 64.52
C THR A 378 -0.80 -5.67 65.98
N SER A 379 -0.65 -4.41 66.45
CA SER A 379 -0.97 -4.00 67.82
C SER A 379 -1.55 -2.58 67.87
N TYR A 380 -2.23 -2.23 68.96
CA TYR A 380 -2.70 -0.86 69.19
C TYR A 380 -1.57 0.15 69.25
N LYS A 381 -0.42 -0.24 69.80
CA LYS A 381 0.75 0.64 69.89
C LYS A 381 1.32 0.95 68.51
N GLU A 382 1.43 -0.06 67.66
CA GLU A 382 1.85 0.11 66.27
C GLU A 382 0.86 0.97 65.48
N LEU A 383 -0.45 0.72 65.64
CA LEU A 383 -1.51 1.55 65.04
C LEU A 383 -1.38 3.02 65.44
N HIS A 384 -1.20 3.30 66.73
CA HIS A 384 -1.02 4.64 67.25
C HIS A 384 0.20 5.33 66.63
N ASP A 385 1.34 4.65 66.63
CA ASP A 385 2.61 5.22 66.17
C ASP A 385 2.59 5.45 64.65
N VAL A 386 1.95 4.56 63.88
CA VAL A 386 1.67 4.75 62.44
C VAL A 386 0.87 6.02 62.21
N ILE A 387 -0.29 6.17 62.87
CA ILE A 387 -1.18 7.32 62.63
C ILE A 387 -0.52 8.63 63.04
N LEU A 388 0.20 8.67 64.17
CA LEU A 388 0.96 9.85 64.58
C LEU A 388 2.08 10.20 63.59
N GLY A 389 2.73 9.19 63.00
CA GLY A 389 3.75 9.39 61.97
C GLY A 389 3.23 10.00 60.68
N LEU A 390 1.91 9.97 60.46
CA LEU A 390 1.23 10.51 59.27
C LEU A 390 0.67 11.92 59.47
N VAL A 391 0.88 12.52 60.65
CA VAL A 391 0.37 13.86 60.96
C VAL A 391 1.11 14.91 60.12
N LYS A 392 0.35 15.67 59.33
CA LYS A 392 0.82 16.78 58.49
C LYS A 392 0.62 18.15 59.14
#